data_AF-A0A841V6Q2-F1
#
_entry.id   AF-A0A841V6Q2-F1
#
_cell.length_a   1.000
_cell.length_b   1.000
_cell.length_c   1.000
_cell.angle_alpha   90.00
_cell.angle_beta   90.00
_cell.angle_gamma   90.00
#
_symmetry.space_group_name_H-M   'P 1'
#
loop_
_entity.id
_entity.type
_entity.pdbx_description
1 polymer ?
#
loop_
_entity_poly.entity_id
_entity_poly.type
_entity_poly.pdbx_seq_one_letter_code
_entity_poly.pdbx_strand_id
1 'polypeptide(L)' 'GRREEAVSLILRLLNRRLGEISSTLSQQIRELSLEQLETLGEALLDFTSLTDLTTWLSEIEI' A
#
# COMPACT_ATOMS: atom_id res chain seq x y z
N GLY A 1 6.28 -14.95 -6.55
CA GLY A 1 6.19 -14.36 -7.90
C GLY A 1 6.16 -12.84 -7.82
N ARG A 2 6.33 -12.12 -8.95
CA ARG A 2 6.50 -10.65 -8.97
C ARG A 2 5.48 -9.87 -8.12
N ARG A 3 4.19 -10.27 -8.13
CA ARG A 3 3.14 -9.65 -7.30
C ARG A 3 3.35 -9.85 -5.80
N GLU A 4 3.70 -11.05 -5.36
CA GLU A 4 3.91 -11.36 -3.93
C GLU A 4 5.12 -10.58 -3.38
N GLU A 5 6.16 -10.43 -4.21
CA GLU A 5 7.34 -9.62 -3.88
C GLU A 5 6.99 -8.14 -3.76
N ALA A 6 6.18 -7.61 -4.69
CA ALA A 6 5.66 -6.23 -4.63
C ALA A 6 4.83 -6.00 -3.38
N VAL A 7 3.86 -6.87 -3.07
CA VAL A 7 3.04 -6.81 -1.85
C VAL A 7 3.92 -6.80 -0.59
N SER A 8 4.86 -7.73 -0.49
CA SER A 8 5.76 -7.84 0.67
C SER A 8 6.61 -6.56 0.85
N LEU A 9 7.12 -6.01 -0.26
CA LEU A 9 7.89 -4.78 -0.25
C LEU A 9 7.04 -3.59 0.20
N ILE A 10 5.85 -3.42 -0.39
CA ILE A 10 4.91 -2.33 -0.08
C ILE A 10 4.53 -2.36 1.40
N LEU A 11 4.09 -3.51 1.93
CA LEU A 11 3.70 -3.64 3.33
C LEU A 11 4.86 -3.29 4.27
N ARG A 12 6.10 -3.70 3.95
CA ARG A 12 7.28 -3.35 4.75
C ARG A 12 7.59 -1.86 4.68
N LEU A 13 7.46 -1.22 3.53
CA LEU A 13 7.71 0.21 3.36
C LEU A 13 6.67 1.05 4.11
N LEU A 14 5.39 0.67 4.02
CA LEU A 14 4.30 1.31 4.76
C LEU A 14 4.52 1.19 6.27
N ASN A 15 4.87 0.00 6.76
CA ASN A 15 5.18 -0.19 8.19
C ASN A 15 6.35 0.69 8.67
N ARG A 16 7.36 0.91 7.82
CA ARG A 16 8.52 1.76 8.16
C ARG A 16 8.20 3.25 8.12
N ARG A 17 7.33 3.68 7.21
CA ARG A 17 7.01 5.10 6.98
C ARG A 17 5.88 5.59 7.88
N LEU A 18 4.83 4.78 8.04
CA LEU A 18 3.58 5.16 8.71
C LEU A 18 3.39 4.47 10.08
N GLY A 19 4.31 3.58 10.46
CA GLY A 19 4.16 2.72 11.63
C GLY A 19 3.27 1.50 11.34
N GLU A 20 2.89 0.78 12.38
CA GLU A 20 2.13 -0.47 12.24
C GLU A 20 0.80 -0.26 11.51
N ILE A 21 0.69 -0.84 10.31
CA ILE A 21 -0.57 -0.82 9.55
C ILE A 21 -1.51 -1.95 10.02
N SER A 22 -2.80 -1.67 10.07
CA SER A 22 -3.79 -2.65 10.51
C SER A 22 -3.88 -3.85 9.56
N SER A 23 -4.39 -4.96 10.08
CA SER A 23 -4.65 -6.17 9.27
C SER A 23 -5.62 -5.88 8.11
N THR A 24 -6.62 -5.03 8.33
CA THR A 24 -7.60 -4.63 7.31
C THR A 24 -6.93 -3.92 6.14
N LEU A 25 -6.08 -2.91 6.40
CA LEU A 25 -5.36 -2.22 5.34
C LEU A 25 -4.40 -3.17 4.61
N SER A 26 -3.75 -4.06 5.37
CA SER A 26 -2.87 -5.08 4.80
C SER A 26 -3.61 -6.06 3.88
N GLN A 27 -4.89 -6.35 4.15
CA GLN A 27 -5.73 -7.18 3.28
C GLN A 27 -6.09 -6.44 1.99
N GLN A 28 -6.54 -5.18 2.08
CA GLN A 28 -6.85 -4.37 0.90
C GLN A 28 -5.64 -4.25 -0.04
N ILE A 29 -4.44 -4.01 0.51
CA ILE A 29 -3.20 -3.95 -0.29
C ILE A 29 -2.91 -5.28 -1.00
N ARG A 30 -3.25 -6.42 -0.39
CA ARG A 30 -3.06 -7.75 -1.00
C ARG A 30 -4.06 -8.03 -2.13
N GLU A 31 -5.17 -7.32 -2.19
CA GLU A 31 -6.18 -7.43 -3.24
C GLU A 31 -5.84 -6.59 -4.47
N LEU A 32 -4.95 -5.61 -4.31
CA LEU A 32 -4.45 -4.78 -5.42
C LEU A 32 -3.79 -5.63 -6.53
N SER A 33 -4.01 -5.18 -7.76
CA SER A 33 -3.33 -5.66 -8.96
C SER A 33 -1.84 -5.30 -8.92
N LEU A 34 -1.03 -5.94 -9.77
CA LEU A 34 0.40 -5.59 -9.86
C LEU A 34 0.61 -4.12 -10.25
N GLU A 35 -0.19 -3.61 -11.19
CA GLU A 35 -0.12 -2.21 -11.64
C GLU A 35 -0.48 -1.23 -10.51
N GLN A 36 -1.54 -1.52 -9.75
CA GLN A 36 -1.92 -0.72 -8.59
C GLN A 36 -0.82 -0.74 -7.51
N LEU A 37 -0.13 -1.87 -7.31
CA LEU A 37 1.00 -1.98 -6.38
C LEU A 37 2.22 -1.16 -6.83
N GLU A 38 2.49 -1.11 -8.14
CA GLU A 38 3.55 -0.26 -8.70
C GLU A 38 3.23 1.22 -8.47
N THR A 39 1.99 1.65 -8.75
CA THR A 39 1.50 3.02 -8.47
C THR A 39 1.53 3.36 -6.98
N LEU A 40 1.18 2.40 -6.11
CA LEU A 40 1.30 2.58 -4.65
C LEU A 40 2.74 2.82 -4.23
N GLY A 41 3.70 2.16 -4.89
CA GLY A 41 5.12 2.34 -4.62
C GLY A 41 5.60 3.77 -4.86
N GLU A 42 5.08 4.42 -5.90
CA GLU A 42 5.35 5.83 -6.21
C GLU A 42 4.64 6.76 -5.22
N ALA A 43 3.33 6.60 -5.03
CA ALA A 43 2.53 7.44 -4.13
C ALA A 43 3.00 7.36 -2.67
N LEU A 44 3.54 6.20 -2.25
CA LEU A 44 4.11 6.01 -0.92
C LEU A 44 5.21 7.04 -0.61
N LEU A 45 5.93 7.54 -1.62
CA LEU A 45 6.97 8.55 -1.46
C LEU A 45 6.44 9.88 -0.92
N ASP A 46 5.16 10.17 -1.13
CA ASP A 46 4.48 11.40 -0.70
C ASP A 46 3.68 11.22 0.60
N PHE A 47 3.46 9.97 1.06
CA PHE A 47 2.69 9.73 2.28
C PHE A 47 3.40 10.25 3.53
N THR A 48 2.66 10.97 4.35
CA THR A 48 3.08 11.50 5.65
C THR A 48 2.30 10.91 6.80
N SER A 49 1.13 10.31 6.52
CA SER A 49 0.21 9.77 7.52
C SER A 49 -0.57 8.55 7.03
N LEU A 50 -1.19 7.82 7.95
CA LEU A 50 -2.14 6.76 7.62
C LEU A 50 -3.37 7.29 6.84
N THR A 51 -3.73 8.56 7.04
CA THR A 51 -4.83 9.19 6.30
C THR A 51 -4.53 9.23 4.81
N ASP A 52 -3.31 9.57 4.41
CA ASP A 52 -2.89 9.60 2.99
C ASP A 52 -3.08 8.22 2.34
N LEU A 53 -2.67 7.15 3.03
CA LEU A 53 -2.85 5.78 2.57
C LEU A 53 -4.34 5.42 2.44
N THR A 54 -5.16 5.74 3.44
CA THR A 54 -6.60 5.41 3.40
C THR A 54 -7.34 6.18 2.32
N THR A 55 -6.98 7.44 2.08
CA THR A 55 -7.54 8.25 0.99
C THR A 55 -7.16 7.64 -0.34
N TRP A 56 -5.88 7.35 -0.57
CA TRP A 56 -5.41 6.74 -1.80
C TRP A 56 -6.10 5.39 -2.10
N LEU A 57 -6.24 4.53 -1.09
CA LEU A 57 -6.95 3.26 -1.23
C LEU A 57 -8.45 3.43 -1.53
N SER A 58 -9.05 4.56 -1.16
CA SER A 58 -10.46 4.87 -1.44
C SER A 58 -10.66 5.51 -2.81
N GLU A 59 -9.64 6.19 -3.35
CA GLU A 59 -9.65 6.79 -4.69
C GLU A 59 -9.42 5.76 -5.79
N ILE A 60 -8.69 4.69 -5.46
CA ILE A 60 -8.57 3.55 -6.34
C ILE A 60 -9.84 2.76 -6.23
N GLU A 61 -10.65 2.78 -7.29
CA GLU A 61 -11.72 1.81 -7.45
C GLU A 61 -11.09 0.40 -7.41
N ILE A 62 -11.29 -0.27 -6.28
CA ILE A 62 -10.96 -1.69 -6.07
C ILE A 62 -12.11 -2.54 -6.58
#